data_AF-A0A0F9LX47-F1
#
_entry.id   AF-A0A0F9LX47-F1
#
_cell.length_a   1.000
_cell.length_b   1.000
_cell.length_c   1.000
_cell.angle_alpha   90.00
_cell.angle_beta   90.00
_cell.angle_gamma   90.00
#
_symmetry.space_group_name_H-M   'P 1'
#
loop_
_entity.id
_entity.type
_entity.pdbx_description
1 polymer ?
#
loop_
_entity_poly.entity_id
_entity_poly.type
_entity_poly.pdbx_seq_one_letter_code
_entity_poly.pdbx_strand_id
1 'polypeptide(L)'
;MDFDDLMRDAKEVLDLRPDGWTHSPLFDLAKLTEETGEVAECMVKSRKTKEDLGEELSDVMVVVGVIALRAGIDLNEAHPKKQVKRVKKLVDRFHNGDYPSSEG
;
A
#
# COMPACT_ATOMS: atom_id res chain seq x y z
N MET A 1 13.30 -3.53 -5.23
CA MET A 1 12.03 -3.93 -4.64
C MET A 1 10.98 -3.90 -5.73
N ASP A 2 10.63 -5.09 -6.21
CA ASP A 2 9.41 -5.35 -6.97
C ASP A 2 8.35 -5.97 -6.04
N PHE A 3 7.23 -6.45 -6.59
CA PHE A 3 6.22 -7.12 -5.78
C PHE A 3 6.72 -8.44 -5.20
N ASP A 4 7.65 -9.14 -5.85
CA ASP A 4 8.17 -10.41 -5.34
C ASP A 4 9.02 -10.19 -4.09
N ASP A 5 9.88 -9.16 -4.11
CA ASP A 5 10.60 -8.69 -2.92
C ASP A 5 9.62 -8.34 -1.80
N LEU A 6 8.56 -7.56 -2.11
CA LEU A 6 7.56 -7.17 -1.11
C LEU A 6 6.82 -8.38 -0.51
N MET A 7 6.45 -9.35 -1.33
CA MET A 7 5.76 -10.55 -0.87
C MET A 7 6.68 -11.45 -0.04
N ARG A 8 8.00 -11.45 -0.31
CA ARG A 8 8.99 -12.12 0.55
C ARG A 8 9.02 -11.46 1.93
N ASP A 9 9.16 -10.14 1.99
CA ASP A 9 9.24 -9.41 3.25
C ASP A 9 7.94 -9.57 4.08
N ALA A 10 6.79 -9.51 3.42
CA ALA A 10 5.49 -9.75 4.06
C ALA A 10 5.36 -11.18 4.61
N LYS A 11 5.92 -12.17 3.90
CA LYS A 11 5.93 -13.56 4.36
C LYS A 11 6.84 -13.72 5.58
N GLU A 12 8.01 -13.11 5.59
CA GLU A 12 8.90 -13.11 6.75
C GLU A 12 8.21 -12.53 7.98
N VAL A 13 7.48 -11.41 7.84
CA VAL A 13 6.69 -10.82 8.92
C VAL A 13 5.62 -11.78 9.46
N LEU A 14 4.96 -12.54 8.59
CA LEU A 14 3.99 -13.55 9.00
C LEU A 14 4.65 -14.74 9.71
N ASP A 15 5.77 -15.23 9.18
CA ASP A 15 6.49 -16.39 9.69
C ASP A 15 7.11 -16.13 11.09
N LEU A 16 7.42 -14.87 11.41
CA LEU A 16 7.94 -14.44 12.73
C LEU A 16 6.93 -14.53 13.88
N ARG A 17 5.65 -14.87 13.62
CA ARG A 17 4.61 -14.99 14.65
C ARG A 17 3.96 -16.39 14.64
N PRO A 18 4.55 -17.37 15.35
CA PRO A 18 4.13 -18.78 15.31
C PRO A 18 2.71 -19.05 15.83
N ASP A 19 2.18 -18.16 16.67
CA ASP A 19 0.87 -18.23 17.31
C ASP A 19 -0.21 -17.36 16.62
N GLY A 20 0.12 -16.81 15.45
CA GLY A 20 -0.83 -16.19 14.54
C GLY A 20 -1.12 -14.73 14.91
N TRP A 21 -0.71 -13.83 14.03
CA TRP A 21 -1.45 -12.59 13.82
C TRP A 21 -2.93 -12.94 13.77
N THR A 22 -3.74 -12.39 14.67
CA THR A 22 -5.15 -12.76 14.77
C THR A 22 -5.77 -12.60 13.36
N HIS A 23 -6.31 -13.67 12.80
CA HIS A 23 -6.83 -13.68 11.43
C HIS A 23 -8.20 -12.99 11.37
N SER A 24 -8.22 -11.70 11.72
CA SER A 24 -9.39 -10.85 11.66
C SER A 24 -9.15 -9.69 10.70
N PRO A 25 -10.12 -9.38 9.81
CA PRO A 25 -10.10 -8.14 9.03
C PRO A 25 -9.94 -6.88 9.90
N LEU A 26 -10.37 -6.92 11.17
CA LEU A 26 -10.18 -5.81 12.11
C LEU A 26 -8.72 -5.62 12.50
N PHE A 27 -7.96 -6.71 12.58
CA PHE A 27 -6.53 -6.65 12.86
C PHE A 27 -5.78 -6.06 11.66
N ASP A 28 -6.10 -6.54 10.46
CA ASP A 28 -5.54 -6.01 9.20
C ASP A 28 -5.84 -4.50 9.06
N LEU A 29 -7.06 -4.09 9.37
CA LEU A 29 -7.45 -2.68 9.41
C LEU A 29 -6.66 -1.91 10.47
N ALA A 30 -6.57 -2.42 11.70
CA ALA A 30 -5.87 -1.75 12.80
C ALA A 30 -4.40 -1.50 12.45
N LYS A 31 -3.68 -2.52 11.98
CA LYS A 31 -2.29 -2.34 11.55
C LYS A 31 -2.15 -1.39 10.38
N LEU A 32 -3.00 -1.49 9.35
CA LEU A 32 -2.95 -0.55 8.24
C LEU A 32 -3.17 0.90 8.71
N THR A 33 -4.08 1.12 9.65
CA THR A 33 -4.33 2.46 10.21
C THR A 33 -3.19 2.96 11.10
N GLU A 34 -2.50 2.07 11.80
CA GLU A 34 -1.33 2.39 12.63
C GLU A 34 -0.19 2.95 11.76
N GLU A 35 0.28 2.18 10.78
CA GLU A 35 1.38 2.59 9.90
C GLU A 35 1.00 3.86 9.09
N THR A 36 -0.25 3.96 8.63
CA THR A 36 -0.72 5.17 7.94
C THR A 36 -0.73 6.40 8.87
N GLY A 37 -0.99 6.19 10.16
CA GLY A 37 -0.91 7.23 11.19
C GLY A 37 0.51 7.73 11.41
N GLU A 38 1.50 6.84 11.37
CA GLU A 38 2.92 7.18 11.49
C GLU A 38 3.44 7.92 10.25
N VAL A 39 2.99 7.53 9.05
CA VAL A 39 3.20 8.32 7.82
C VAL A 39 2.61 9.73 7.98
N ALA A 40 1.38 9.84 8.46
CA ALA A 40 0.72 11.14 8.65
C ALA A 40 1.47 12.00 9.69
N GLU A 41 1.94 11.39 10.77
CA GLU A 41 2.80 12.04 11.74
C GLU A 41 4.07 12.60 11.10
N CYS A 42 4.75 11.83 10.26
CA CYS A 42 5.95 12.25 9.54
C CYS A 42 5.69 13.40 8.56
N MET A 43 4.51 13.44 7.92
CA MET A 43 4.14 14.53 7.01
C MET A 43 3.85 15.85 7.74
N VAL A 44 3.34 15.79 8.96
CA VAL A 44 2.91 16.98 9.72
C VAL A 44 4.03 17.53 10.61
N LYS A 45 4.90 16.68 11.17
CA LYS A 45 5.92 17.11 12.14
C LYS A 45 7.19 17.58 11.45
N SER A 46 7.63 18.79 11.77
CA SER A 46 8.82 19.44 11.19
C SER A 46 10.17 18.85 11.58
N ARG A 47 10.22 17.92 12.56
CA ARG A 47 11.46 17.27 13.02
C ARG A 47 11.72 15.91 12.36
N LYS A 48 10.75 15.39 11.63
CA LYS A 48 10.86 14.10 10.94
C LYS A 48 11.61 14.30 9.62
N THR A 49 12.50 13.36 9.32
CA THR A 49 13.37 13.41 8.14
C THR A 49 12.70 12.76 6.93
N LYS A 50 13.32 12.86 5.76
CA LYS A 50 12.84 12.14 4.57
C LYS A 50 13.08 10.65 4.70
N GLU A 51 14.13 10.30 5.41
CA GLU A 51 14.51 8.94 5.76
C GLU A 51 13.41 8.34 6.65
N ASP A 52 12.98 9.04 7.71
CA ASP A 52 11.88 8.60 8.58
C ASP A 52 10.60 8.37 7.75
N LEU A 53 10.24 9.32 6.87
CA LEU A 53 9.07 9.16 6.00
C LEU A 53 9.21 7.94 5.07
N GLY A 54 10.42 7.67 4.59
CA GLY A 54 10.71 6.49 3.76
C GLY A 54 10.52 5.19 4.52
N GLU A 55 10.90 5.14 5.79
CA GLU A 55 10.68 4.00 6.69
C GLU A 55 9.19 3.76 6.90
N GLU A 56 8.43 4.77 7.33
CA GLU A 56 6.97 4.59 7.58
C GLU A 56 6.20 4.21 6.29
N LEU A 57 6.61 4.76 5.13
CA LEU A 57 6.03 4.36 3.84
C LEU A 57 6.34 2.91 3.48
N SER A 58 7.53 2.42 3.86
CA SER A 58 7.92 1.02 3.68
C SER A 58 7.09 0.11 4.58
N ASP A 59 6.85 0.50 5.82
CA ASP A 59 6.03 -0.28 6.76
C ASP A 59 4.58 -0.42 6.28
N VAL A 60 3.99 0.65 5.72
CA VAL A 60 2.69 0.57 5.03
C VAL A 60 2.73 -0.44 3.88
N MET A 61 3.80 -0.47 3.07
CA MET A 61 3.92 -1.42 1.96
C MET A 61 3.94 -2.86 2.45
N VAL A 62 4.73 -3.15 3.50
CA VAL A 62 4.80 -4.49 4.08
C VAL A 62 3.43 -4.92 4.62
N VAL A 63 2.69 -4.03 5.30
CA VAL A 63 1.31 -4.33 5.76
C VAL A 63 0.37 -4.61 4.59
N VAL A 64 0.46 -3.86 3.50
CA VAL A 64 -0.30 -4.15 2.26
C VAL A 64 0.05 -5.53 1.70
N GLY A 65 1.34 -5.89 1.68
CA GLY A 65 1.80 -7.22 1.29
C GLY A 65 1.23 -8.33 2.17
N VAL A 66 1.23 -8.14 3.50
CA VAL A 66 0.65 -9.10 4.46
C VAL A 66 -0.85 -9.29 4.22
N ILE A 67 -1.59 -8.21 3.99
CA ILE A 67 -3.02 -8.26 3.67
C ILE A 67 -3.26 -9.00 2.35
N ALA A 68 -2.45 -8.71 1.32
CA ALA A 68 -2.55 -9.38 0.03
C ALA A 68 -2.29 -10.88 0.14
N LEU A 69 -1.22 -11.29 0.84
CA LEU A 69 -0.90 -12.70 1.12
C LEU A 69 -2.06 -13.41 1.82
N ARG A 70 -2.59 -12.82 2.89
CA ARG A 70 -3.71 -13.39 3.67
C ARG A 70 -5.00 -13.49 2.86
N ALA A 71 -5.27 -12.51 2.01
CA ALA A 71 -6.45 -12.49 1.16
C ALA A 71 -6.32 -13.36 -0.11
N GLY A 72 -5.14 -13.95 -0.37
CA GLY A 72 -4.87 -14.70 -1.60
C GLY A 72 -4.86 -13.81 -2.85
N ILE A 73 -4.49 -12.54 -2.71
CA ILE A 73 -4.42 -11.56 -3.80
C ILE A 73 -3.01 -11.56 -4.39
N ASP A 74 -2.91 -11.86 -5.67
CA ASP A 74 -1.69 -11.68 -6.44
C ASP A 74 -1.53 -10.22 -6.90
N LEU A 75 -0.59 -9.49 -6.31
CA LEU A 75 -0.30 -8.10 -6.65
C LEU A 75 0.39 -7.95 -8.02
N ASN A 76 1.17 -8.94 -8.46
CA ASN A 76 1.77 -8.96 -9.80
C ASN A 76 0.70 -9.01 -10.89
N GLU A 77 -0.45 -9.63 -10.61
CA GLU A 77 -1.59 -9.59 -11.52
C GLU A 77 -2.52 -8.39 -11.28
N ALA A 78 -2.83 -8.08 -10.03
CA ALA A 78 -3.86 -7.10 -9.69
C ALA A 78 -3.42 -5.66 -10.06
N HIS A 79 -2.16 -5.32 -9.82
CA HIS A 79 -1.67 -3.96 -10.08
C HIS A 79 -1.67 -3.62 -11.59
N PRO A 80 -1.07 -4.42 -12.49
CA PRO A 80 -1.10 -4.12 -13.92
C PRO A 80 -2.52 -4.08 -14.49
N LYS A 81 -3.40 -5.02 -14.09
CA LYS A 81 -4.81 -5.03 -14.50
C LYS A 81 -5.52 -3.72 -14.11
N LYS A 82 -5.22 -3.17 -12.92
CA LYS A 82 -5.77 -1.88 -12.47
C LYS A 82 -5.22 -0.71 -13.27
N GLN A 83 -3.92 -0.71 -13.57
CA GLN A 83 -3.29 0.37 -14.34
C GLN A 83 -3.85 0.46 -15.76
N VAL A 84 -4.03 -0.66 -16.47
CA VAL A 84 -4.66 -0.68 -17.79
C VAL A 84 -6.07 -0.07 -17.75
N LYS A 85 -6.87 -0.43 -16.74
CA LYS A 85 -8.20 0.16 -16.54
C LYS A 85 -8.13 1.67 -16.26
N ARG A 86 -7.15 2.12 -15.47
CA ARG A 86 -6.93 3.54 -15.17
C ARG A 86 -6.56 4.33 -16.43
N VAL A 87 -5.63 3.83 -17.23
CA VAL A 87 -5.20 4.45 -18.49
C VAL A 87 -6.39 4.54 -19.45
N LYS A 88 -7.16 3.46 -19.62
CA LYS A 88 -8.35 3.49 -20.48
C LYS A 88 -9.35 4.57 -20.05
N LYS A 89 -9.68 4.63 -18.76
CA LYS A 89 -10.58 5.67 -18.21
C LYS A 89 -10.03 7.08 -18.43
N LEU A 90 -8.71 7.25 -18.33
CA LEU A 90 -8.07 8.54 -18.54
C LEU A 90 -8.15 8.97 -20.02
N VAL A 91 -7.90 8.05 -20.96
CA VAL A 91 -8.07 8.28 -22.40
C VAL A 91 -9.52 8.63 -22.75
N ASP A 92 -10.49 7.87 -22.22
CA ASP A 92 -11.91 8.14 -22.44
C ASP A 92 -12.31 9.54 -21.93
N ARG A 93 -11.80 9.96 -20.76
CA ARG A 93 -12.01 11.32 -20.23
C ARG A 93 -11.44 12.39 -21.15
N PHE A 94 -10.22 12.20 -21.68
CA PHE A 94 -9.61 13.15 -22.59
C PHE A 94 -10.37 13.26 -23.91
N HIS A 95 -10.85 12.14 -24.47
CA HIS A 95 -11.69 12.18 -25.68
C HIS A 95 -13.02 12.90 -25.45
N ASN A 96 -13.55 12.90 -24.23
CA ASN A 96 -14.78 13.59 -23.86
C ASN A 96 -14.56 15.06 -23.43
N GLY A 97 -13.32 15.57 -23.47
CA GLY A 97 -12.99 16.94 -23.07
C GLY A 97 -12.95 17.18 -21.56
N ASP A 98 -13.04 16.13 -20.74
CA ASP A 98 -12.98 16.19 -19.28
C ASP A 98 -11.53 16.17 -18.78
N TYR A 99 -10.84 17.29 -18.98
CA TYR A 99 -9.50 17.49 -18.46
C TYR A 99 -9.53 17.62 -16.93
N PRO A 100 -8.64 16.93 -16.19
CA PRO A 100 -8.48 17.21 -14.77
C PRO A 100 -8.07 18.68 -14.61
N SER A 101 -8.88 19.46 -13.90
CA SER A 101 -8.60 20.86 -13.59
C SER A 101 -7.23 20.95 -12.91
N SER A 102 -6.38 21.84 -13.42
CA SER A 102 -5.03 22.11 -12.88
C SER A 102 -5.04 22.92 -11.58
N GLU A 103 -6.18 22.98 -10.88
CA GLU A 103 -6.30 23.69 -9.61
C GLU A 103 -6.29 22.70 -8.46
N GLY A 104 -5.15 22.67 -7.77
CA GLY A 104 -4.91 22.05 -6.47
C GLY A 104 -3.86 22.88 -5.75
#